data_AF-A0AAE9AWW8-F1
#
_entry.id   AF-A0AAE9AWW8-F1
#
_cell.length_a   1.000
_cell.length_b   1.000
_cell.length_c   1.000
_cell.angle_alpha   90.00
_cell.angle_beta   90.00
_cell.angle_gamma   90.00
#
_symmetry.space_group_name_H-M   'P 1'
#
loop_
_entity.id
_entity.type
_entity.pdbx_description
1 polymer ?
#
loop_
_entity_poly.entity_id
_entity_poly.type
_entity_poly.pdbx_seq_one_letter_code
_entity_poly.pdbx_strand_id
1 'polypeptide(L)'
;MTGIAPAEAAEVDLLQQQINQVLVETEGGVQISRYEIAWDGGEAIMAFPLPGEEQAPMSSPAAQKLQAQYVGLPTDTREPNIQSVATSSDEVPASEDVSSDEREPMFSVTSSDKCPTEIFGNDWYCFYQYKSFKGRRLQWNATHRDLVYFSKYNFENKTSSWSNKGNKTIKVYGRRYAGQDTTCYSPLWTELPHERSAEVNWDNAADCFLTN
;
A
#
# COMPACT_ATOMS: atom_id res chain seq x y z
N MET A 1 36.34 -17.38 -21.89
CA MET A 1 34.92 -17.70 -21.67
C MET A 1 34.37 -16.62 -20.76
N THR A 2 33.76 -15.59 -21.33
CA THR A 2 33.21 -14.46 -20.57
C THR A 2 31.77 -14.79 -20.26
N GLY A 3 31.50 -15.24 -19.03
CA GLY A 3 30.14 -15.51 -18.56
C GLY A 3 29.40 -14.19 -18.37
N ILE A 4 28.36 -13.97 -19.16
CA ILE A 4 27.36 -12.92 -18.88
C ILE A 4 26.56 -13.43 -17.69
N ALA A 5 26.77 -12.86 -16.51
CA ALA A 5 25.82 -13.02 -15.42
C ALA A 5 24.47 -12.42 -15.86
N PRO A 6 23.33 -13.09 -15.62
CA PRO A 6 22.04 -12.60 -16.08
C PRO A 6 21.67 -11.32 -15.31
N ALA A 7 21.19 -10.30 -16.03
CA ALA A 7 20.80 -8.99 -15.49
C ALA A 7 19.83 -9.09 -14.30
N GLU A 8 19.01 -10.13 -14.26
CA GLU A 8 18.07 -10.45 -13.18
C GLU A 8 18.76 -10.62 -11.82
N ALA A 9 19.94 -11.23 -11.75
CA ALA A 9 20.68 -11.43 -10.50
C ALA A 9 21.26 -10.13 -9.94
N ALA A 10 21.67 -9.20 -10.82
CA ALA A 10 22.16 -7.88 -10.42
C ALA A 10 21.01 -6.96 -9.95
N GLU A 11 19.84 -7.10 -10.57
CA GLU A 11 18.63 -6.38 -10.21
C GLU A 11 18.05 -6.82 -8.86
N VAL A 12 18.12 -8.12 -8.53
CA VAL A 12 17.78 -8.63 -7.18
C VAL A 12 18.62 -7.96 -6.10
N ASP A 13 19.91 -7.74 -6.38
CA ASP A 13 20.85 -7.14 -5.42
C ASP A 13 20.49 -5.68 -5.10
N LEU A 14 20.06 -4.90 -6.09
CA LEU A 14 19.64 -3.50 -5.89
C LEU A 14 18.40 -3.38 -4.98
N LEU A 15 17.40 -4.25 -5.15
CA LEU A 15 16.22 -4.24 -4.28
C LEU A 15 16.62 -4.57 -2.83
N GLN A 16 17.44 -5.60 -2.64
CA GLN A 16 17.87 -5.98 -1.29
C GLN A 16 18.73 -4.89 -0.64
N GLN A 17 19.57 -4.18 -1.41
CA GLN A 17 20.31 -3.02 -0.92
C GLN A 17 19.39 -1.91 -0.43
N GLN A 18 18.29 -1.61 -1.15
CA GLN A 18 17.30 -0.62 -0.71
C GLN A 18 16.61 -1.04 0.59
N ILE A 19 16.23 -2.32 0.71
CA ILE A 19 15.63 -2.85 1.94
C ILE A 19 16.62 -2.74 3.10
N ASN A 20 17.87 -3.14 2.89
CA ASN A 20 18.92 -3.05 3.90
C ASN A 20 19.16 -1.60 4.33
N GLN A 21 19.14 -0.65 3.39
CA GLN A 21 19.27 0.77 3.72
C GLN A 21 18.16 1.23 4.66
N VAL A 22 16.90 0.91 4.35
CA VAL A 22 15.76 1.27 5.23
C VAL A 22 15.89 0.60 6.60
N LEU A 23 16.31 -0.65 6.67
CA LEU A 23 16.52 -1.36 7.94
C LEU A 23 17.67 -0.78 8.78
N VAL A 24 18.68 -0.18 8.14
CA VAL A 24 19.78 0.52 8.85
C VAL A 24 19.34 1.90 9.32
N GLU A 25 18.51 2.59 8.55
CA GLU A 25 18.04 3.95 8.84
C GLU A 25 16.85 4.01 9.81
N THR A 26 16.12 2.91 9.96
CA THR A 26 14.90 2.85 10.78
C THR A 26 15.04 1.84 11.92
N GLU A 27 14.45 2.15 13.07
CA GLU A 27 14.43 1.23 14.21
C GLU A 27 13.18 0.33 14.18
N GLY A 28 13.35 -0.94 14.55
CA GLY A 28 12.25 -1.90 14.72
C GLY A 28 11.68 -2.50 13.43
N GLY A 29 12.21 -2.13 12.26
CA GLY A 29 11.84 -2.73 10.99
C GLY A 29 12.33 -4.17 10.87
N VAL A 30 11.49 -5.06 10.33
CA VAL A 30 11.83 -6.45 10.04
C VAL A 30 11.45 -6.75 8.59
N GLN A 31 12.40 -7.27 7.80
CA GLN A 31 12.08 -7.78 6.46
C GLN A 31 11.21 -9.03 6.59
N ILE A 32 10.02 -9.00 6.01
CA ILE A 32 9.03 -10.09 6.09
C ILE A 32 8.86 -10.84 4.76
N SER A 33 9.35 -10.27 3.66
CA SER A 33 9.36 -10.91 2.35
C SER A 33 10.51 -10.35 1.49
N ARG A 34 10.63 -10.82 0.25
CA ARG A 34 11.65 -10.34 -0.71
C ARG A 34 11.55 -8.83 -1.00
N TYR A 35 10.38 -8.22 -0.78
CA TYR A 35 10.12 -6.83 -1.15
C TYR A 35 9.36 -6.05 -0.07
N GLU A 36 9.29 -6.55 1.17
CA GLU A 36 8.54 -5.88 2.24
C GLU A 36 9.27 -5.84 3.57
N ILE A 37 9.05 -4.73 4.28
CA ILE A 37 9.43 -4.51 5.67
C ILE A 37 8.16 -4.26 6.48
N ALA A 38 8.08 -4.81 7.68
CA ALA A 38 7.04 -4.51 8.65
C ALA A 38 7.62 -3.93 9.94
N TRP A 39 6.84 -3.07 10.59
CA TRP A 39 7.12 -2.53 11.92
C TRP A 39 5.96 -2.85 12.85
N ASP A 40 6.24 -2.81 14.15
CA ASP A 40 5.24 -2.88 15.22
C ASP A 40 4.29 -4.10 15.08
N GLY A 41 4.84 -5.26 14.67
CA GLY A 41 4.07 -6.50 14.50
C GLY A 41 3.15 -6.54 13.27
N GLY A 42 3.34 -5.66 12.29
CA GLY A 42 2.55 -5.60 11.06
C GLY A 42 1.53 -4.46 11.00
N GLU A 43 1.52 -3.58 12.02
CA GLU A 43 0.72 -2.35 12.02
C GLU A 43 1.07 -1.45 10.83
N ALA A 44 2.37 -1.31 10.55
CA ALA A 44 2.89 -0.58 9.40
C ALA A 44 3.66 -1.55 8.50
N ILE A 45 3.38 -1.52 7.21
CA ILE A 45 4.08 -2.34 6.21
C ILE A 45 4.51 -1.45 5.05
N MET A 46 5.77 -1.58 4.64
CA MET A 46 6.28 -0.98 3.42
C MET A 46 6.54 -2.07 2.37
N ALA A 47 5.99 -1.89 1.18
CA ALA A 47 6.28 -2.71 0.01
C ALA A 47 7.10 -1.92 -1.01
N PHE A 48 8.11 -2.55 -1.59
CA PHE A 48 8.99 -2.00 -2.61
C PHE A 48 8.60 -2.55 -3.98
N PRO A 49 8.73 -1.77 -5.07
CA PRO A 49 8.64 -2.31 -6.41
C PRO A 49 9.66 -3.43 -6.62
N LEU A 50 9.25 -4.48 -7.33
CA LEU A 50 10.19 -5.48 -7.82
C LEU A 50 11.09 -4.86 -8.90
N PRO A 51 12.27 -5.43 -9.16
CA PRO A 51 13.11 -4.92 -10.23
C PRO A 51 12.37 -4.95 -11.58
N GLY A 52 12.49 -3.86 -12.34
CA GLY A 52 11.76 -3.64 -13.59
C GLY A 52 10.31 -3.14 -13.43
N GLU A 53 9.75 -3.17 -12.22
CA GLU A 53 8.38 -2.71 -11.94
C GLU A 53 8.37 -1.26 -11.44
N GLU A 54 7.38 -0.48 -11.85
CA GLU A 54 7.21 0.90 -11.39
C GLU A 54 6.38 1.00 -10.10
N GLN A 55 5.63 -0.05 -9.76
CA GLN A 55 4.67 -0.05 -8.66
C GLN A 55 4.98 -1.21 -7.71
N ALA A 56 4.85 -0.96 -6.40
CA ALA A 56 4.91 -2.02 -5.40
C ALA A 56 3.79 -3.06 -5.65
N PRO A 57 4.11 -4.36 -5.62
CA PRO A 57 3.12 -5.40 -5.85
C PRO A 57 2.05 -5.46 -4.74
N MET A 58 1.11 -6.38 -4.87
CA MET A 58 0.17 -6.70 -3.78
C MET A 58 0.95 -7.20 -2.55
N SER A 59 0.33 -7.09 -1.37
CA SER A 59 0.95 -7.62 -0.14
C SER A 59 1.29 -9.11 -0.26
N SER A 60 2.49 -9.49 0.17
CA SER A 60 2.89 -10.91 0.15
C SER A 60 2.05 -11.74 1.13
N PRO A 61 2.08 -13.08 1.02
CA PRO A 61 1.44 -13.95 2.01
C PRO A 61 1.93 -13.70 3.45
N ALA A 62 3.20 -13.32 3.63
CA ALA A 62 3.74 -13.00 4.95
C ALA A 62 3.14 -11.69 5.49
N ALA A 63 3.01 -10.66 4.65
CA ALA A 63 2.31 -9.44 5.00
C ALA A 63 0.85 -9.74 5.34
N GLN A 64 0.11 -10.44 4.48
CA GLN A 64 -1.29 -10.81 4.72
C GLN A 64 -1.49 -11.54 6.04
N LYS A 65 -0.56 -12.43 6.42
CA LYS A 65 -0.59 -13.12 7.71
C LYS A 65 -0.46 -12.13 8.88
N LEU A 66 0.50 -11.21 8.83
CA LEU A 66 0.68 -10.19 9.88
C LEU A 66 -0.52 -9.25 9.95
N GLN A 67 -1.05 -8.84 8.79
CA GLN A 67 -2.25 -8.01 8.68
C GLN A 67 -3.45 -8.69 9.37
N ALA A 68 -3.64 -9.99 9.14
CA ALA A 68 -4.69 -10.79 9.80
C ALA A 68 -4.47 -10.93 11.32
N GLN A 69 -3.23 -11.16 11.77
CA GLN A 69 -2.90 -11.23 13.20
C GLN A 69 -3.20 -9.92 13.91
N TYR A 70 -2.85 -8.80 13.28
CA TYR A 70 -3.04 -7.48 13.86
C TYR A 70 -4.51 -7.16 14.13
N VAL A 71 -5.42 -7.58 13.25
CA VAL A 71 -6.87 -7.41 13.43
C VAL A 71 -7.53 -8.53 14.26
N GLY A 72 -6.74 -9.40 14.88
CA GLY A 72 -7.23 -10.46 15.77
C GLY A 72 -7.92 -11.62 15.05
N LEU A 73 -7.70 -11.79 13.74
CA LEU A 73 -8.24 -12.90 12.97
C LEU A 73 -7.34 -14.15 13.09
N PRO A 74 -7.94 -15.36 13.12
CA PRO A 74 -7.17 -16.60 13.11
C PRO A 74 -6.40 -16.76 11.79
N THR A 75 -5.08 -16.91 11.87
CA THR A 75 -4.19 -17.06 10.70
C THR A 75 -4.23 -18.43 10.03
N ASP A 76 -5.14 -19.31 10.44
CA ASP A 76 -5.15 -20.71 10.04
C ASP A 76 -6.38 -21.00 9.20
N THR A 77 -6.36 -20.53 7.95
CA THR A 77 -7.30 -21.02 6.93
C THR A 77 -6.66 -20.93 5.55
N ARG A 78 -6.23 -22.11 5.06
CA ARG A 78 -5.98 -22.50 3.67
C ARG A 78 -5.23 -21.49 2.77
N GLU A 79 -4.03 -21.89 2.36
CA GLU A 79 -3.37 -21.39 1.16
C GLU A 79 -4.37 -21.21 0.02
N PRO A 80 -4.38 -20.08 -0.71
CA PRO A 80 -5.18 -19.94 -1.90
C PRO A 80 -4.60 -20.89 -2.95
N ASN A 81 -5.24 -22.06 -3.09
CA ASN A 81 -5.02 -22.98 -4.18
C ASN A 81 -5.46 -22.30 -5.47
N ILE A 82 -4.50 -21.68 -6.19
CA ILE A 82 -4.69 -21.24 -7.56
C ILE A 82 -4.73 -22.50 -8.42
N GLN A 83 -5.88 -23.16 -8.46
CA GLN A 83 -6.11 -24.22 -9.43
C GLN A 83 -7.56 -24.23 -9.89
N SER A 84 -7.71 -23.92 -11.18
CA SER A 84 -8.80 -24.29 -12.08
C SER A 84 -10.22 -23.80 -11.75
N VAL A 85 -10.58 -22.64 -12.30
CA VAL A 85 -11.91 -22.49 -12.92
C VAL A 85 -11.72 -22.70 -14.42
N ALA A 86 -11.66 -23.97 -14.79
CA ALA A 86 -11.99 -24.42 -16.13
C ALA A 86 -13.30 -25.20 -16.02
N THR A 87 -14.11 -25.14 -17.08
CA THR A 87 -15.44 -25.77 -17.29
C THR A 87 -16.60 -24.98 -16.69
N SER A 88 -17.72 -24.75 -17.39
CA SER A 88 -18.22 -25.31 -18.64
C SER A 88 -19.23 -24.38 -19.28
N SER A 89 -19.28 -24.43 -20.61
CA SER A 89 -20.38 -24.01 -21.45
C SER A 89 -21.70 -24.64 -21.00
N ASP A 90 -22.76 -23.84 -20.92
CA ASP A 90 -24.13 -24.29 -21.23
C ASP A 90 -25.00 -23.07 -21.58
N GLU A 91 -25.76 -23.25 -22.67
CA GLU A 91 -26.65 -22.30 -23.34
C GLU A 91 -27.81 -21.82 -22.45
N VAL A 92 -28.25 -20.56 -22.63
CA VAL A 92 -29.63 -20.13 -22.33
C VAL A 92 -30.10 -19.12 -23.40
N PRO A 93 -31.32 -19.24 -23.95
CA PRO A 93 -31.79 -18.48 -25.11
C PRO A 93 -32.31 -17.08 -24.77
N ALA A 94 -32.49 -16.31 -25.84
CA ALA A 94 -32.97 -14.94 -25.87
C ALA A 94 -34.45 -14.76 -25.47
N SER A 95 -34.75 -13.67 -24.75
CA SER A 95 -35.94 -12.85 -24.99
C SER A 95 -35.79 -11.47 -24.34
N GLU A 96 -36.36 -10.48 -25.00
CA GLU A 96 -36.16 -9.04 -24.89
C GLU A 96 -36.91 -8.38 -23.72
N ASP A 97 -36.43 -7.17 -23.40
CA ASP A 97 -37.21 -5.94 -23.16
C ASP A 97 -37.15 -5.28 -21.75
N VAL A 98 -37.15 -3.95 -21.83
CA VAL A 98 -37.44 -2.87 -20.86
C VAL A 98 -36.36 -2.28 -19.92
N SER A 99 -36.04 -1.02 -20.27
CA SER A 99 -35.86 0.17 -19.42
C SER A 99 -34.45 0.66 -19.09
N SER A 100 -34.10 1.75 -19.76
CA SER A 100 -33.07 2.73 -19.45
C SER A 100 -33.28 3.40 -18.07
N ASP A 101 -32.18 3.91 -17.53
CA ASP A 101 -32.05 4.72 -16.30
C ASP A 101 -32.02 3.97 -14.96
N GLU A 102 -30.99 3.13 -14.78
CA GLU A 102 -30.36 2.97 -13.48
C GLU A 102 -28.92 3.49 -13.58
N ARG A 103 -28.59 4.47 -12.73
CA ARG A 103 -27.20 4.84 -12.44
C ARG A 103 -26.53 3.62 -11.82
N GLU A 104 -25.93 2.81 -12.67
CA GLU A 104 -24.92 1.84 -12.31
C GLU A 104 -23.93 2.53 -11.36
N PRO A 105 -23.71 2.02 -10.13
CA PRO A 105 -22.61 2.51 -9.33
C PRO A 105 -21.37 2.22 -10.16
N MET A 106 -20.58 3.25 -10.47
CA MET A 106 -19.31 3.12 -11.17
C MET A 106 -18.37 2.20 -10.37
N PHE A 107 -18.52 0.89 -10.54
CA PHE A 107 -17.45 -0.07 -10.36
C PHE A 107 -16.45 0.23 -11.48
N SER A 108 -15.63 1.25 -11.23
CA SER A 108 -14.47 1.55 -12.05
C SER A 108 -13.52 0.35 -11.96
N VAL A 109 -13.60 -0.50 -12.98
CA VAL A 109 -12.60 -1.51 -13.28
C VAL A 109 -11.28 -0.79 -13.52
N THR A 110 -10.33 -0.99 -12.60
CA THR A 110 -8.90 -0.61 -12.64
C THR A 110 -8.55 0.89 -12.47
N SER A 111 -8.24 1.27 -11.23
CA SER A 111 -6.84 1.68 -11.02
C SER A 111 -6.35 0.79 -9.89
N SER A 112 -5.57 -0.25 -10.21
CA SER A 112 -5.06 -1.14 -9.16
C SER A 112 -3.92 -0.40 -8.48
N ASP A 113 -4.25 0.56 -7.63
CA ASP A 113 -3.31 1.20 -6.71
C ASP A 113 -2.59 0.16 -5.82
N LYS A 114 -3.06 -1.10 -5.83
CA LYS A 114 -2.55 -2.24 -5.08
C LYS A 114 -2.69 -2.06 -3.57
N CYS A 115 -3.33 -0.97 -3.11
CA CYS A 115 -3.62 -0.79 -1.70
C CYS A 115 -4.52 -1.95 -1.25
N PRO A 116 -4.12 -2.72 -0.22
CA PRO A 116 -4.91 -3.87 0.20
C PRO A 116 -6.31 -3.43 0.63
N THR A 117 -7.32 -3.97 -0.03
CA THR A 117 -8.68 -3.97 0.49
C THR A 117 -8.79 -5.13 1.45
N GLU A 118 -9.51 -4.96 2.55
CA GLU A 118 -9.77 -6.07 3.42
C GLU A 118 -10.76 -7.05 2.81
N ILE A 119 -10.55 -8.32 3.13
CA ILE A 119 -11.57 -9.35 2.99
C ILE A 119 -12.43 -9.43 4.28
N PHE A 120 -12.01 -8.83 5.43
CA PHE A 120 -12.58 -9.18 6.75
C PHE A 120 -12.74 -8.08 7.85
N GLY A 121 -12.95 -6.78 7.57
CA GLY A 121 -13.26 -5.79 8.65
C GLY A 121 -12.70 -4.34 8.66
N ASN A 122 -11.49 -4.06 8.18
CA ASN A 122 -10.80 -2.76 8.19
C ASN A 122 -9.90 -2.53 6.97
N ASP A 123 -10.44 -1.91 5.93
CA ASP A 123 -9.66 -1.54 4.76
C ASP A 123 -8.41 -0.66 5.08
N TRP A 124 -7.33 -0.88 4.33
CA TRP A 124 -6.05 -0.19 4.53
C TRP A 124 -6.05 1.22 3.93
N TYR A 125 -5.14 2.05 4.42
CA TYR A 125 -4.76 3.29 3.75
C TYR A 125 -3.27 3.29 3.44
N CYS A 126 -2.95 3.83 2.27
CA CYS A 126 -1.66 3.68 1.62
C CYS A 126 -1.15 5.00 1.08
N PHE A 127 0.14 5.25 1.32
CA PHE A 127 0.91 6.36 0.79
C PHE A 127 1.93 5.83 -0.23
N TYR A 128 2.08 6.54 -1.35
CA TYR A 128 2.97 6.12 -2.44
C TYR A 128 4.03 7.17 -2.69
N GLN A 129 5.25 6.68 -2.93
CA GLN A 129 6.41 7.52 -3.15
C GLN A 129 6.31 8.36 -4.43
N TYR A 130 5.57 7.91 -5.43
CA TYR A 130 5.42 8.61 -6.70
C TYR A 130 3.95 8.74 -7.10
N LYS A 131 3.70 9.65 -8.04
CA LYS A 131 2.37 9.86 -8.62
C LYS A 131 1.84 8.56 -9.26
N SER A 132 0.53 8.50 -9.40
CA SER A 132 -0.18 7.35 -9.99
C SER A 132 0.10 6.03 -9.27
N PHE A 133 0.24 6.09 -7.94
CA PHE A 133 0.41 4.93 -7.06
C PHE A 133 1.70 4.13 -7.30
N LYS A 134 2.76 4.81 -7.75
CA LYS A 134 4.05 4.22 -8.10
C LYS A 134 5.07 4.30 -6.95
N GLY A 135 6.16 3.58 -7.11
CA GLY A 135 7.25 3.51 -6.14
C GLY A 135 6.90 2.65 -4.92
N ARG A 136 7.61 2.91 -3.81
CA ARG A 136 7.34 2.25 -2.53
C ARG A 136 5.94 2.61 -2.04
N ARG A 137 5.23 1.63 -1.48
CA ARG A 137 3.92 1.79 -0.82
C ARG A 137 4.09 1.58 0.68
N LEU A 138 3.72 2.57 1.47
CA LEU A 138 3.67 2.48 2.93
C LEU A 138 2.21 2.49 3.39
N GLN A 139 1.84 1.57 4.28
CA GLN A 139 0.42 1.30 4.58
C GLN A 139 0.16 0.95 6.05
N TRP A 140 -1.05 1.27 6.49
CA TRP A 140 -1.61 0.97 7.82
C TRP A 140 -3.11 0.62 7.72
N ASN A 141 -3.65 0.00 8.78
CA ASN A 141 -5.11 -0.15 8.97
C ASN A 141 -5.58 0.35 10.36
N ALA A 142 -4.65 0.69 11.26
CA ALA A 142 -4.93 1.12 12.62
C ALA A 142 -5.45 2.56 12.70
N THR A 143 -6.11 2.86 13.82
CA THR A 143 -6.46 4.24 14.19
C THR A 143 -5.31 4.83 15.02
N HIS A 144 -4.75 5.96 14.58
CA HIS A 144 -3.76 6.75 15.30
C HIS A 144 -4.37 8.08 15.73
N ARG A 145 -4.53 8.25 17.05
CA ARG A 145 -4.97 9.51 17.68
C ARG A 145 -3.79 10.47 17.90
N ASP A 146 -2.58 9.93 17.98
CA ASP A 146 -1.32 10.66 18.01
C ASP A 146 -0.70 10.75 16.61
N LEU A 147 0.23 11.69 16.42
CA LEU A 147 0.93 11.85 15.15
C LEU A 147 1.81 10.64 14.85
N VAL A 148 1.66 10.08 13.65
CA VAL A 148 2.57 9.10 13.06
C VAL A 148 3.52 9.82 12.13
N TYR A 149 4.82 9.70 12.37
CA TYR A 149 5.85 10.36 11.56
C TYR A 149 6.36 9.44 10.45
N PHE A 150 6.41 9.93 9.22
CA PHE A 150 6.94 9.17 8.08
C PHE A 150 8.46 8.92 8.18
N SER A 151 9.19 9.74 8.94
CA SER A 151 10.62 9.56 9.26
C SER A 151 10.90 8.23 9.96
N LYS A 152 9.97 7.73 10.78
CA LYS A 152 10.10 6.40 11.42
C LYS A 152 10.27 5.28 10.39
N TYR A 153 9.80 5.50 9.16
CA TYR A 153 9.74 4.53 8.09
C TYR A 153 10.60 4.91 6.88
N ASN A 154 11.47 5.93 6.98
CA ASN A 154 12.23 6.46 5.84
C ASN A 154 11.34 6.89 4.66
N PHE A 155 10.22 7.53 4.97
CA PHE A 155 9.20 7.94 4.01
C PHE A 155 8.83 9.43 4.10
N GLU A 156 9.55 10.19 4.90
CA GLU A 156 9.41 11.63 5.02
C GLU A 156 9.72 12.32 3.68
N ASN A 157 8.90 13.30 3.31
CA ASN A 157 9.04 14.02 2.04
C ASN A 157 9.06 13.09 0.82
N LYS A 158 8.29 11.99 0.85
CA LYS A 158 8.17 11.04 -0.27
C LYS A 158 6.78 10.96 -0.87
N THR A 159 5.73 11.32 -0.14
CA THR A 159 4.38 11.06 -0.65
C THR A 159 4.05 11.94 -1.85
N SER A 160 3.64 11.28 -2.93
CA SER A 160 3.14 11.91 -4.16
C SER A 160 1.72 11.49 -4.51
N SER A 161 1.23 10.36 -4.00
CA SER A 161 -0.15 9.89 -4.20
C SER A 161 -0.60 9.02 -3.03
N TRP A 162 -1.90 8.80 -2.88
CA TRP A 162 -2.48 8.07 -1.75
C TRP A 162 -3.76 7.33 -2.13
N SER A 163 -4.08 6.28 -1.38
CA SER A 163 -5.33 5.53 -1.51
C SER A 163 -5.81 5.13 -0.12
N ASN A 164 -7.00 5.61 0.26
CA ASN A 164 -7.64 5.29 1.52
C ASN A 164 -8.80 4.35 1.22
N LYS A 165 -8.57 3.04 1.34
CA LYS A 165 -9.66 2.07 1.24
C LYS A 165 -10.51 2.08 2.52
N GLY A 166 -9.94 2.55 3.63
CA GLY A 166 -10.52 2.63 4.97
C GLY A 166 -11.76 3.52 5.12
N ASN A 167 -12.42 3.33 6.27
CA ASN A 167 -13.47 4.20 6.77
C ASN A 167 -12.95 5.43 7.55
N LYS A 168 -11.63 5.58 7.69
CA LYS A 168 -11.00 6.62 8.51
C LYS A 168 -10.79 7.88 7.70
N THR A 169 -10.88 9.04 8.35
CA THR A 169 -10.36 10.28 7.74
C THR A 169 -8.91 10.46 8.15
N ILE A 170 -8.01 10.64 7.19
CA ILE A 170 -6.57 10.82 7.44
C ILE A 170 -6.22 12.28 7.18
N LYS A 171 -5.62 12.93 8.18
CA LYS A 171 -5.13 14.30 8.03
C LYS A 171 -3.62 14.26 7.89
N VAL A 172 -3.11 14.83 6.81
CA VAL A 172 -1.69 14.79 6.47
C VAL A 172 -1.07 16.16 6.65
N TYR A 173 0.13 16.17 7.25
CA TYR A 173 0.85 17.38 7.61
C TYR A 173 2.29 17.33 7.11
N GLY A 174 2.84 18.51 6.88
CA GLY A 174 4.26 18.75 6.68
C GLY A 174 4.89 19.39 7.91
N ARG A 175 6.22 19.38 7.94
CA ARG A 175 7.03 20.07 8.95
C ARG A 175 7.22 21.52 8.58
N ARG A 176 7.42 22.32 9.63
CA ARG A 176 7.93 23.68 9.47
C ARG A 176 9.44 23.71 9.27
N TYR A 177 10.18 22.79 9.90
CA TYR A 177 11.63 22.69 9.79
C TYR A 177 12.06 21.27 9.43
N ALA A 178 12.92 21.15 8.42
CA ALA A 178 13.47 19.87 7.98
C ALA A 178 14.17 19.15 9.13
N GLY A 179 13.95 17.84 9.25
CA GLY A 179 14.54 17.00 10.31
C GLY A 179 13.96 17.22 11.72
N GLN A 180 12.92 18.05 11.90
CA GLN A 180 12.28 18.27 13.21
C GLN A 180 10.83 17.78 13.22
N ASP A 181 10.64 16.51 13.59
CA ASP A 181 9.33 15.83 13.73
C ASP A 181 8.35 16.64 14.58
N THR A 182 8.84 17.26 15.66
CA THR A 182 8.05 18.09 16.59
C THR A 182 7.44 19.35 15.96
N THR A 183 7.73 19.64 14.69
CA THR A 183 7.13 20.76 13.95
C THR A 183 6.11 20.33 12.90
N CYS A 184 5.70 19.05 12.92
CA CYS A 184 4.77 18.49 11.96
C CYS A 184 3.30 18.85 12.27
N TYR A 185 2.97 20.12 12.07
CA TYR A 185 1.64 20.67 12.31
C TYR A 185 1.14 21.54 11.15
N SER A 186 1.87 21.61 10.03
CA SER A 186 1.45 22.38 8.84
C SER A 186 0.48 21.54 8.02
N PRO A 187 -0.82 21.87 7.95
CA PRO A 187 -1.79 21.04 7.23
C PRO A 187 -1.47 21.05 5.73
N LEU A 188 -1.55 19.87 5.10
CA LEU A 188 -1.37 19.73 3.65
C LEU A 188 -2.69 19.33 2.99
N TRP A 189 -3.16 18.10 3.23
CA TRP A 189 -4.42 17.61 2.70
C TRP A 189 -5.15 16.69 3.67
N THR A 190 -6.36 16.30 3.29
CA THR A 190 -7.17 15.32 4.00
C THR A 190 -7.55 14.21 3.02
N GLU A 191 -7.38 12.97 3.45
CA GLU A 191 -7.82 11.77 2.73
C GLU A 191 -9.15 11.34 3.32
N LEU A 192 -10.21 11.47 2.51
CA LEU A 192 -11.54 11.04 2.94
C LEU A 192 -11.66 9.51 2.87
N PRO A 193 -12.57 8.92 3.66
CA PRO A 193 -12.89 7.50 3.58
C PRO A 193 -13.20 7.06 2.15
N HIS A 194 -12.69 5.89 1.76
CA HIS A 194 -12.92 5.26 0.45
C HIS A 194 -12.51 6.11 -0.77
N GLU A 195 -11.66 7.12 -0.58
CA GLU A 195 -11.14 7.94 -1.67
C GLU A 195 -9.68 7.59 -2.00
N ARG A 196 -9.21 8.16 -3.11
CA ARG A 196 -7.81 8.08 -3.53
C ARG A 196 -7.46 9.29 -4.36
N SER A 197 -6.18 9.62 -4.42
CA SER A 197 -5.67 10.60 -5.36
C SER A 197 -4.38 10.12 -6.00
N ALA A 198 -4.31 10.17 -7.34
CA ALA A 198 -3.12 9.83 -8.12
C ALA A 198 -2.03 10.91 -8.03
N GLU A 199 -2.32 12.07 -7.45
CA GLU A 199 -1.34 13.10 -7.16
C GLU A 199 -1.76 13.97 -5.96
N VAL A 200 -0.80 14.64 -5.34
CA VAL A 200 -1.05 15.65 -4.30
C VAL A 200 -0.52 17.01 -4.75
N ASN A 201 -1.15 18.10 -4.31
CA ASN A 201 -0.71 19.45 -4.63
C ASN A 201 0.64 19.80 -3.98
N TRP A 202 0.89 19.26 -2.78
CA TRP A 202 2.14 19.43 -2.04
C TRP A 202 3.00 18.17 -2.15
N ASP A 203 3.53 17.95 -3.35
CA ASP A 203 4.35 16.79 -3.68
C ASP A 203 5.60 16.72 -2.80
N ASN A 204 5.94 15.51 -2.32
CA ASN A 204 7.11 15.27 -1.46
C ASN A 204 7.14 16.16 -0.20
N ALA A 205 5.99 16.54 0.34
CA ALA A 205 5.91 17.41 1.53
C ALA A 205 5.33 16.72 2.77
N ALA A 206 4.75 15.53 2.62
CA ALA A 206 4.16 14.81 3.75
C ALA A 206 5.23 14.30 4.71
N ASP A 207 5.05 14.62 5.99
CA ASP A 207 5.99 14.28 7.06
C ASP A 207 5.33 13.53 8.22
N CYS A 208 4.01 13.70 8.41
CA CYS A 208 3.24 12.94 9.39
C CYS A 208 1.74 12.94 9.07
N PHE A 209 1.00 12.09 9.78
CA PHE A 209 -0.45 12.05 9.71
C PHE A 209 -1.09 11.69 11.06
N LEU A 210 -2.40 11.87 11.14
CA LEU A 210 -3.26 11.29 12.18
C LEU A 210 -4.57 10.81 11.56
N THR A 211 -5.28 9.93 12.26
CA THR A 211 -6.59 9.41 11.81
C THR A 211 -7.70 9.79 12.79
N ASN A 212 -8.89 10.02 12.24
CA ASN A 212 -10.10 10.31 13.02
C ASN A 212 -11.14 9.20 12.97
#